data_AF-A0A835JIW0-F1
#
_entry.id   AF-A0A835JIW0-F1
#
_cell.length_a   1.000
_cell.length_b   1.000
_cell.length_c   1.000
_cell.angle_alpha   90.00
_cell.angle_beta   90.00
_cell.angle_gamma   90.00
#
_symmetry.space_group_name_H-M   'P 1'
#
loop_
_entity.id
_entity.type
_entity.pdbx_description
1 polymer ?
#
loop_
_entity_poly.entity_id
_entity_poly.type
_entity_poly.pdbx_seq_one_letter_code
_entity_poly.pdbx_strand_id
1 'polypeptide(L)'
;MASKAVKTVAKAVSEYQYPWKEKLAQHKNELSKGVWGYWKLGAWTPLHISGRRRARLRKEVLLAGEDWPYDPERKEMRTKMKGHKCDRIAAERRANTAKLMEQMPEMLLAYKKRRWEKKMKEEDKNKKVKSGIVLMSVSSPNSSDNNQCLDSGHWTRPPDHHRPKTRCPLP
;
A
#
# COMPACT_ATOMS: atom_id res chain seq x y z
N MET A 1 30.19 34.89 61.60
CA MET A 1 29.47 33.68 61.15
C MET A 1 28.09 33.97 60.56
N ALA A 2 27.34 34.98 61.03
CA ALA A 2 26.00 35.31 60.50
C ALA A 2 25.96 35.70 59.01
N SER A 3 26.98 36.39 58.49
CA SER A 3 27.03 36.78 57.07
C SER A 3 27.17 35.62 56.08
N LYS A 4 27.71 34.47 56.51
CA LYS A 4 27.77 33.25 55.69
C LYS A 4 26.41 32.55 55.63
N ALA A 5 25.69 32.51 56.74
CA ALA A 5 24.35 31.93 56.82
C ALA A 5 23.31 32.73 56.00
N VAL A 6 23.39 34.06 56.03
CA VAL A 6 22.51 34.92 55.20
C VAL A 6 22.78 34.71 53.70
N LYS A 7 24.05 34.54 53.31
CA LYS A 7 24.43 34.24 51.92
C LYS A 7 23.96 32.86 51.47
N THR A 8 24.01 31.84 52.32
CA THR A 8 23.51 30.51 51.99
C THR A 8 21.99 30.46 51.89
N VAL A 9 21.28 31.19 52.76
CA VAL A 9 19.81 31.31 52.68
C VAL A 9 19.39 32.11 51.44
N ALA A 10 20.04 33.24 51.14
CA ALA A 10 19.75 34.01 49.92
C ALA A 10 20.06 33.19 48.65
N LYS A 11 21.14 32.41 48.67
CA LYS A 11 21.49 31.50 47.58
C LYS A 11 20.46 30.38 47.42
N ALA A 12 20.07 29.72 48.51
CA ALA A 12 19.02 28.71 48.50
C ALA A 12 17.67 29.27 48.02
N VAL A 13 17.28 30.48 48.44
CA VAL A 13 16.04 31.14 47.97
C VAL A 13 16.14 31.51 46.49
N SER A 14 17.29 31.98 46.02
CA SER A 14 17.50 32.29 44.59
C SER A 14 17.56 31.04 43.70
N GLU A 15 18.16 29.96 44.19
CA GLU A 15 18.20 28.64 43.55
C GLU A 15 16.81 27.98 43.55
N TYR A 16 16.03 28.22 44.60
CA TYR A 16 14.62 27.82 44.67
C TYR A 16 13.73 28.62 43.71
N GLN A 17 14.04 29.89 43.51
CA GLN A 17 13.30 30.78 42.61
C GLN A 17 13.55 30.45 41.13
N TYR A 18 14.77 30.04 40.76
CA TYR A 18 15.14 29.75 39.37
C TYR A 18 16.00 28.48 39.20
N PRO A 19 15.49 27.29 39.57
CA PRO A 19 16.23 26.03 39.48
C PRO A 19 16.61 25.64 38.05
N TRP A 20 16.00 26.29 37.05
CA TRP A 20 16.30 26.05 35.64
C TRP A 20 17.62 26.71 35.21
N LYS A 21 18.12 27.77 35.87
CA LYS A 21 19.38 28.43 35.48
C LYS A 21 20.59 27.51 35.62
N GLU A 22 20.63 26.74 36.70
CA GLU A 22 21.69 25.77 36.96
C GLU A 22 21.63 24.60 35.99
N LYS A 23 20.43 24.02 35.80
CA LYS A 23 20.21 22.95 34.83
C LYS A 23 20.55 23.41 33.41
N LEU A 24 20.21 24.64 33.06
CA LEU A 24 20.54 25.23 31.77
C LEU A 24 22.06 25.37 31.64
N ALA A 25 22.74 25.91 32.65
CA ALA A 25 24.21 26.02 32.71
C ALA A 25 24.92 24.67 32.53
N GLN A 26 24.46 23.62 33.21
CA GLN A 26 25.00 22.26 33.09
C GLN A 26 24.89 21.71 31.65
N HIS A 27 23.79 22.02 30.96
CA HIS A 27 23.48 21.43 29.67
C HIS A 27 23.69 22.34 28.46
N LYS A 28 24.21 23.58 28.63
CA LYS A 28 24.45 24.54 27.52
C LYS A 28 25.21 23.93 26.35
N ASN A 29 26.29 23.21 26.66
CA ASN A 29 27.18 22.60 25.67
C ASN A 29 26.52 21.43 24.92
N GLU A 30 25.48 20.82 25.48
CA GLU A 30 24.72 19.76 24.80
C GLU A 30 23.53 20.31 24.05
N LEU A 31 22.90 21.37 24.57
CA LEU A 31 21.81 22.07 23.92
C LEU A 31 22.24 22.64 22.57
N SER A 32 23.48 23.14 22.47
CA SER A 32 24.06 23.67 21.23
C SER A 32 24.35 22.62 20.15
N LYS A 33 24.44 21.32 20.49
CA LYS A 33 24.73 20.24 19.53
C LYS A 33 23.52 19.90 18.63
N GLY A 34 22.34 20.44 18.91
CA GLY A 34 21.09 20.16 18.19
C GLY A 34 20.06 19.44 19.06
N VAL A 35 18.91 19.08 18.51
CA VAL A 35 17.76 18.52 19.28
C VAL A 35 17.75 17.00 19.38
N TRP A 36 18.16 16.31 18.32
CA TRP A 36 17.99 14.86 18.19
C TRP A 36 19.30 14.07 18.31
N GLY A 37 20.42 14.78 18.47
CA GLY A 37 21.76 14.23 18.34
C GLY A 37 22.58 15.04 17.36
N TYR A 38 23.80 14.57 17.16
CA TYR A 38 24.74 15.19 16.24
C TYR A 38 25.50 14.11 15.48
N TRP A 39 25.89 14.44 14.25
CA TRP A 39 26.73 13.58 13.45
C TRP A 39 28.18 13.72 13.92
N LYS A 40 28.80 12.61 14.34
CA LYS A 40 30.21 12.58 14.72
C LYS A 40 30.82 11.25 14.28
N LEU A 41 31.97 11.32 13.61
CA LEU A 41 32.76 10.15 13.19
C LEU A 41 31.95 9.10 12.40
N GLY A 42 31.07 9.57 11.50
CA GLY A 42 30.28 8.69 10.62
C GLY A 42 29.08 8.01 11.30
N ALA A 43 28.80 8.33 12.56
CA ALA A 43 27.64 7.82 13.29
C ALA A 43 26.76 8.95 13.82
N TRP A 44 25.46 8.65 13.95
CA TRP A 44 24.54 9.50 14.69
C TRP A 44 24.74 9.26 16.19
N THR A 45 25.24 10.27 16.90
CA THR A 45 25.43 10.20 18.36
C THR A 45 24.24 10.85 19.08
N PRO A 46 23.61 10.17 20.06
CA PRO A 46 22.54 10.75 20.85
C PRO A 46 23.08 11.79 21.83
N LEU A 47 22.21 12.68 22.30
CA LEU A 47 22.52 13.63 23.37
C LEU A 47 22.50 12.93 24.73
N HIS A 48 23.24 13.44 25.72
CA HIS A 48 23.14 12.91 27.09
C HIS A 48 21.84 13.37 27.78
N ILE A 49 21.29 14.52 27.38
CA ILE A 49 19.94 14.92 27.76
C ILE A 49 18.87 14.14 26.98
N SER A 50 17.86 13.66 27.70
CA SER A 50 16.64 13.12 27.07
C SER A 50 15.71 14.25 26.62
N GLY A 51 14.99 14.04 25.51
CA GLY A 51 14.05 15.02 24.98
C GLY A 51 12.99 15.49 26.00
N ARG A 52 12.55 14.59 26.90
CA ARG A 52 11.63 14.94 28.00
C ARG A 52 12.24 15.92 29.01
N ARG A 53 13.52 15.75 29.37
CA ARG A 53 14.22 16.68 30.29
C ARG A 53 14.43 18.02 29.60
N ARG A 54 14.82 18.03 28.32
CA ARG A 54 14.92 19.25 27.51
C ARG A 54 13.59 20.02 27.46
N ALA A 55 12.49 19.35 27.15
CA ALA A 55 11.18 20.00 27.07
C ALA A 55 10.71 20.59 28.42
N ARG A 56 11.04 19.93 29.54
CA ARG A 56 10.80 20.49 30.88
C ARG A 56 11.62 21.76 31.11
N LEU A 57 12.90 21.77 30.76
CA LEU A 57 13.75 22.96 30.85
C LEU A 57 13.23 24.10 29.97
N ARG A 58 12.89 23.81 28.71
CA ARG A 58 12.29 24.78 27.80
C ARG A 58 11.01 25.38 28.38
N LYS A 59 10.14 24.56 28.98
CA LYS A 59 8.93 25.03 29.65
C LYS A 59 9.25 25.96 30.84
N GLU A 60 10.19 25.58 31.71
CA GLU A 60 10.60 26.39 32.87
C GLU A 60 11.15 27.77 32.44
N VAL A 61 11.97 27.80 31.37
CA VAL A 61 12.57 29.03 30.82
C VAL A 61 11.52 29.94 30.18
N LEU A 62 10.66 29.39 29.31
CA LEU A 62 9.62 30.16 28.63
C LEU A 62 8.57 30.69 29.61
N LEU A 63 8.26 29.95 30.69
CA LEU A 63 7.38 30.43 31.76
C LEU A 63 7.99 31.60 32.55
N ALA A 64 9.31 31.67 32.65
CA ALA A 64 10.01 32.80 33.24
C ALA A 64 10.09 34.02 32.30
N GLY A 65 9.60 33.89 31.06
CA GLY A 65 9.62 34.96 30.05
C GLY A 65 10.98 35.12 29.35
N GLU A 66 11.92 34.20 29.55
CA GLU A 66 13.20 34.20 28.82
C GLU A 66 13.09 33.47 27.48
N ASP A 67 13.96 33.85 26.54
CA ASP A 67 13.98 33.30 25.18
C ASP A 67 14.74 31.96 25.11
N TRP A 68 14.35 31.10 24.15
CA TRP A 68 14.92 29.76 23.96
C TRP A 68 15.57 29.61 22.58
N PRO A 69 16.88 29.89 22.43
CA PRO A 69 17.56 29.95 21.12
C PRO A 69 18.08 28.59 20.60
N TYR A 70 17.95 27.50 21.37
CA TYR A 70 18.64 26.23 21.08
C TYR A 70 17.92 25.30 20.10
N ASP A 71 16.63 25.49 19.88
CA ASP A 71 15.84 24.60 19.02
C ASP A 71 15.52 25.29 17.68
N PRO A 72 15.66 24.60 16.54
CA PRO A 72 15.28 25.14 15.25
C PRO A 72 13.77 25.37 15.16
N GLU A 73 13.38 26.28 14.27
CA GLU A 73 11.98 26.58 13.99
C GLU A 73 11.23 25.35 13.45
N ARG A 74 9.94 25.29 13.76
CA ARG A 74 9.08 24.18 13.33
C ARG A 74 8.88 24.24 11.82
N LYS A 75 9.23 23.15 11.14
CA LYS A 75 8.95 23.00 9.70
C LYS A 75 7.44 22.99 9.42
N GLU A 76 7.06 23.60 8.31
CA GLU A 76 5.70 23.57 7.77
C GLU A 76 5.22 22.15 7.47
N MET A 77 3.93 21.91 7.66
CA MET A 77 3.29 20.62 7.38
C MET A 77 3.04 20.45 5.88
N ARG A 78 3.13 19.21 5.38
CA ARG A 78 2.82 18.89 3.98
C ARG A 78 1.31 18.78 3.75
N THR A 79 0.75 19.61 2.88
CA THR A 79 -0.69 19.69 2.58
C THR A 79 -1.15 18.95 1.32
N LYS A 80 -0.33 18.04 0.77
CA LYS A 80 -0.66 17.35 -0.50
C LYS A 80 -1.53 16.11 -0.26
N MET A 81 -2.70 16.04 -0.90
CA MET A 81 -3.56 14.84 -0.92
C MET A 81 -3.16 13.88 -2.06
N LYS A 82 -3.21 12.57 -1.81
CA LYS A 82 -2.81 11.51 -2.76
C LYS A 82 -3.90 11.20 -3.81
N GLY A 83 -5.17 11.40 -3.46
CA GLY A 83 -6.33 10.91 -4.21
C GLY A 83 -6.47 9.37 -4.19
N HIS A 84 -7.68 8.87 -4.43
CA HIS A 84 -7.91 7.43 -4.55
C HIS A 84 -7.38 6.89 -5.89
N LYS A 85 -6.85 5.66 -5.87
CA LYS A 85 -6.33 4.99 -7.07
C LYS A 85 -7.44 4.76 -8.12
N CYS A 86 -8.64 4.39 -7.67
CA CYS A 86 -9.77 4.13 -8.54
C CYS A 86 -10.16 5.36 -9.35
N ASP A 87 -10.27 6.52 -8.70
CA ASP A 87 -10.68 7.77 -9.34
C ASP A 87 -9.67 8.23 -10.40
N ARG A 88 -8.38 8.04 -10.11
CA ARG A 88 -7.29 8.33 -11.06
C ARG A 88 -7.42 7.52 -12.35
N ILE A 89 -7.77 6.24 -12.22
CA ILE A 89 -7.86 5.30 -13.35
C ILE A 89 -9.25 5.35 -14.02
N ALA A 90 -10.24 5.95 -13.38
CA ALA A 90 -11.62 5.96 -13.87
C ALA A 90 -11.75 6.68 -15.21
N ALA A 91 -11.05 7.80 -15.41
CA ALA A 91 -11.05 8.52 -16.69
C ALA A 91 -10.47 7.66 -17.83
N GLU A 92 -9.32 7.02 -17.58
CA GLU A 92 -8.67 6.12 -18.53
C GLU A 92 -9.55 4.93 -18.89
N ARG A 93 -10.21 4.32 -17.89
CA ARG A 93 -11.15 3.21 -18.11
C ARG A 93 -12.31 3.61 -19.00
N ARG A 94 -12.93 4.77 -18.77
CA ARG A 94 -14.05 5.26 -19.60
C ARG A 94 -13.62 5.49 -21.05
N ALA A 95 -12.44 6.08 -21.27
CA ALA A 95 -11.91 6.30 -22.62
C ALA A 95 -11.61 4.98 -23.34
N ASN A 96 -11.03 4.00 -22.65
CA ASN A 96 -10.78 2.67 -23.22
C ASN A 96 -12.07 1.93 -23.55
N THR A 97 -13.11 2.05 -22.71
CA THR A 97 -14.43 1.50 -23.01
C THR A 97 -14.99 2.11 -24.30
N ALA A 98 -14.93 3.43 -24.48
CA ALA A 98 -15.41 4.08 -25.71
C ALA A 98 -14.68 3.57 -26.96
N LYS A 99 -13.34 3.52 -26.93
CA LYS A 99 -12.52 2.98 -28.04
C LYS A 99 -12.88 1.52 -28.36
N LEU A 100 -13.11 0.70 -27.34
CA LEU A 100 -13.48 -0.70 -27.55
C LEU A 100 -14.87 -0.82 -28.17
N MET A 101 -15.82 0.05 -27.79
CA MET A 101 -17.16 0.10 -28.38
C MET A 101 -17.13 0.46 -29.87
N GLU A 102 -16.26 1.39 -30.29
CA GLU A 102 -16.07 1.73 -31.70
C GLU A 102 -15.55 0.54 -32.52
N GLN A 103 -14.70 -0.31 -31.92
CA GLN A 103 -14.11 -1.50 -32.56
C GLN A 103 -15.02 -2.75 -32.52
N MET A 104 -16.09 -2.74 -31.74
CA MET A 104 -17.03 -3.86 -31.61
C MET A 104 -17.59 -4.39 -32.94
N PRO A 105 -18.09 -3.57 -33.89
CA PRO A 105 -18.68 -4.09 -35.12
C PRO A 105 -17.67 -4.88 -35.96
N GLU A 106 -16.43 -4.40 -36.06
CA GLU A 106 -15.35 -5.07 -36.77
C GLU A 106 -14.98 -6.40 -36.09
N MET A 107 -14.88 -6.40 -34.76
CA MET A 107 -14.62 -7.61 -33.99
C MET A 107 -15.73 -8.67 -34.16
N LEU A 108 -16.99 -8.25 -34.21
CA LEU A 108 -18.13 -9.16 -34.45
C LEU A 108 -18.08 -9.78 -35.84
N LEU A 109 -17.76 -9.01 -36.87
CA LEU A 109 -17.58 -9.53 -38.23
C LEU A 109 -16.41 -10.51 -38.30
N ALA A 110 -15.28 -10.18 -37.67
CA ALA A 110 -14.12 -11.06 -37.61
C ALA A 110 -14.42 -12.37 -36.87
N TYR A 111 -15.24 -12.34 -35.82
CA TYR A 111 -15.68 -13.53 -35.11
C TYR A 111 -16.60 -14.41 -35.96
N LYS A 112 -17.59 -13.80 -36.63
CA LYS A 112 -18.50 -14.51 -37.54
C LYS A 112 -17.74 -15.19 -38.68
N LYS A 113 -16.79 -14.49 -39.32
CA LYS A 113 -15.91 -15.06 -40.36
C LYS A 113 -15.15 -16.28 -39.84
N ARG A 114 -14.49 -16.16 -38.68
CA ARG A 114 -13.76 -17.27 -38.04
C ARG A 114 -14.64 -18.49 -37.74
N ARG A 115 -15.86 -18.30 -37.25
CA ARG A 115 -16.81 -19.39 -37.00
C ARG A 115 -17.26 -20.06 -38.30
N TRP A 116 -17.49 -19.26 -39.33
CA TRP A 116 -17.94 -19.75 -40.63
C TRP A 116 -16.85 -20.57 -41.35
N GLU A 117 -15.61 -20.07 -41.38
CA GLU A 117 -14.46 -20.80 -41.93
C GLU A 117 -14.20 -22.13 -41.22
N LYS A 118 -14.35 -22.17 -39.88
CA LYS A 118 -14.25 -23.42 -39.12
C LYS A 118 -15.33 -24.42 -39.55
N LYS A 119 -16.57 -23.95 -39.70
CA LYS A 119 -17.69 -24.79 -40.15
C LYS A 119 -17.43 -25.36 -41.55
N MET A 120 -16.99 -24.54 -42.51
CA MET A 120 -16.66 -25.00 -43.86
C MET A 120 -15.54 -26.05 -43.84
N LYS A 121 -14.46 -25.81 -43.08
CA LYS A 121 -13.37 -26.78 -42.92
C LYS A 121 -13.82 -28.10 -42.29
N GLU A 122 -14.76 -28.07 -41.34
CA GLU A 122 -15.34 -29.27 -40.74
C GLU A 122 -16.24 -30.02 -41.73
N GLU A 123 -17.07 -29.31 -42.50
CA GLU A 123 -17.90 -29.91 -43.55
C GLU A 123 -17.05 -30.55 -44.66
N ASP A 124 -15.96 -29.90 -45.09
CA ASP A 124 -15.03 -30.43 -46.08
C ASP A 124 -14.29 -31.66 -45.56
N LYS A 125 -13.86 -31.64 -44.29
CA LYS A 125 -13.29 -32.82 -43.62
C LYS A 125 -14.32 -33.96 -43.54
N ASN A 126 -15.56 -33.67 -43.17
CA ASN A 126 -16.63 -34.67 -43.07
C ASN A 126 -17.00 -35.24 -44.46
N LYS A 127 -17.02 -34.42 -45.51
CA LYS A 127 -17.20 -34.88 -46.90
C LYS A 127 -16.04 -35.76 -47.36
N LYS A 128 -14.79 -35.39 -47.06
CA LYS A 128 -13.60 -36.20 -47.37
C LYS A 128 -13.59 -37.54 -46.64
N VAL A 129 -14.01 -37.55 -45.37
CA VAL A 129 -14.19 -38.77 -44.58
C VAL A 129 -15.31 -39.63 -45.16
N LYS A 130 -16.46 -39.04 -45.52
CA LYS A 130 -17.57 -39.76 -46.18
C LYS A 130 -17.20 -40.31 -47.56
N SER A 131 -16.49 -39.56 -48.40
CA SER A 131 -16.03 -40.04 -49.70
C SER A 131 -14.94 -41.12 -49.58
N GLY A 132 -14.10 -41.05 -48.54
CA GLY A 132 -13.12 -42.09 -48.21
C GLY A 132 -13.77 -43.38 -47.69
N ILE A 133 -14.86 -43.26 -46.91
CA ILE A 133 -15.67 -44.39 -46.43
C ILE A 133 -16.37 -45.11 -47.59
N VAL A 134 -16.87 -44.38 -48.60
CA VAL A 134 -17.47 -45.00 -49.81
C VAL A 134 -16.45 -45.83 -50.58
N LEU A 135 -15.17 -45.42 -50.63
CA LEU A 135 -14.09 -46.17 -51.28
C LEU A 135 -13.62 -47.41 -50.51
N MET A 136 -13.93 -47.55 -49.21
CA MET A 136 -13.53 -48.71 -48.38
C MET A 136 -14.67 -49.69 -48.09
N SER A 137 -15.86 -49.53 -48.69
CA SER A 137 -17.04 -50.37 -48.41
C SER A 137 -17.27 -51.54 -49.38
N VAL A 138 -16.30 -51.88 -50.23
CA VAL A 138 -16.22 -53.22 -50.87
C VAL A 138 -15.18 -54.04 -50.12
N SER A 139 -15.52 -54.44 -48.88
CA SER A 139 -14.97 -55.59 -48.13
C SER A 139 -15.35 -55.43 -46.65
N SER A 140 -16.47 -56.05 -46.27
CA SER A 140 -16.72 -56.45 -44.87
C SER A 140 -16.53 -57.97 -44.76
N PRO A 141 -16.11 -58.49 -43.59
CA PRO A 141 -17.14 -59.00 -42.67
C PRO A 141 -16.89 -58.76 -41.16
N ASN A 142 -18.03 -58.76 -40.43
CA ASN A 142 -18.34 -59.17 -39.04
C ASN A 142 -17.45 -58.71 -37.86
N SER A 143 -17.96 -57.98 -36.86
CA SER A 143 -18.84 -58.44 -35.73
C SER A 143 -18.16 -59.55 -34.92
N SER A 144 -17.86 -59.46 -33.62
CA SER A 144 -18.43 -58.74 -32.47
C SER A 144 -17.41 -58.77 -31.32
N ASP A 145 -17.41 -57.76 -30.43
CA ASP A 145 -17.54 -57.95 -28.96
C ASP A 145 -17.28 -56.66 -28.17
N ASN A 146 -18.39 -56.21 -27.57
CA ASN A 146 -18.61 -55.54 -26.29
C ASN A 146 -17.42 -55.09 -25.41
N ASN A 147 -17.57 -53.84 -24.94
CA ASN A 147 -17.68 -53.38 -23.54
C ASN A 147 -16.66 -52.35 -23.01
N GLN A 148 -17.24 -51.37 -22.28
CA GLN A 148 -16.66 -50.41 -21.32
C GLN A 148 -16.00 -49.16 -21.91
N CYS A 149 -16.30 -47.90 -21.51
CA CYS A 149 -17.10 -47.36 -20.42
C CYS A 149 -17.61 -45.96 -20.81
N LEU A 150 -18.78 -45.59 -20.28
CA LEU A 150 -19.38 -44.26 -20.37
C LEU A 150 -18.55 -43.27 -19.52
N ASP A 151 -17.89 -42.30 -20.14
CA ASP A 151 -17.42 -41.10 -19.46
C ASP A 151 -18.37 -39.93 -19.78
N SER A 152 -19.47 -39.90 -19.02
CA SER A 152 -20.31 -38.72 -18.88
C SER A 152 -19.51 -37.63 -18.15
N GLY A 153 -18.84 -36.79 -18.93
CA GLY A 153 -18.23 -35.54 -18.47
C GLY A 153 -19.29 -34.56 -17.98
N HIS A 154 -19.71 -34.76 -16.73
CA HIS A 154 -20.49 -33.83 -15.94
C HIS A 154 -19.70 -32.53 -15.83
N TRP A 155 -20.19 -31.46 -16.46
CA TRP A 155 -19.67 -30.12 -16.24
C TRP A 155 -20.01 -29.67 -14.82
N THR A 156 -19.15 -29.99 -13.86
CA THR A 156 -19.16 -29.34 -12.56
C THR A 156 -18.76 -27.87 -12.75
N ARG A 157 -19.68 -26.97 -12.42
CA ARG A 157 -19.38 -25.54 -12.26
C ARG A 157 -18.25 -25.39 -11.24
N PRO A 158 -17.24 -24.55 -11.50
CA PRO A 158 -16.21 -24.25 -10.51
C PRO A 158 -16.84 -23.54 -9.29
N PRO A 159 -16.33 -23.76 -8.07
CA PRO A 159 -16.87 -23.13 -6.88
C PRO A 159 -16.61 -21.62 -6.88
N ASP A 160 -17.67 -20.86 -6.67
CA ASP A 160 -17.67 -19.41 -6.45
C ASP A 160 -16.84 -19.03 -5.21
N HIS A 161 -15.53 -18.86 -5.40
CA HIS A 161 -14.69 -18.17 -4.42
C HIS A 161 -14.84 -16.66 -4.63
N HIS A 162 -15.90 -16.09 -4.05
CA HIS A 162 -15.95 -14.79 -3.38
C HIS A 162 -17.39 -14.27 -3.27
N ARG A 163 -18.17 -14.88 -2.38
CA ARG A 163 -19.27 -14.17 -1.72
C ARG A 163 -18.71 -13.50 -0.46
N PRO A 164 -18.63 -12.16 -0.38
CA PRO A 164 -18.35 -11.50 0.90
C PRO A 164 -19.49 -11.82 1.86
N LYS A 165 -19.14 -12.33 3.04
CA LYS A 165 -20.08 -12.51 4.16
C LYS A 165 -20.65 -11.14 4.50
N THR A 166 -21.87 -10.88 4.10
CA THR A 166 -22.70 -9.82 4.66
C THR A 166 -22.94 -10.15 6.14
N ARG A 167 -22.07 -9.64 7.02
CA ARG A 167 -22.51 -9.27 8.36
C ARG A 167 -23.25 -7.96 8.20
N CYS A 168 -24.57 -8.05 8.03
CA CYS A 168 -25.43 -6.96 8.46
C CYS A 168 -25.59 -7.14 9.97
N PRO A 169 -25.15 -6.18 10.81
CA PRO A 169 -25.82 -5.94 12.07
C PRO A 169 -27.09 -5.17 11.73
N LEU A 170 -28.24 -5.67 12.16
CA LEU A 170 -29.46 -4.87 12.22
C LEU A 170 -30.01 -4.96 13.66
N PRO A 171 -30.78 -3.94 14.06
CA PRO A 171 -30.65 -3.20 15.32
C PRO A 171 -31.13 -3.93 16.57
#